data_AF-A0A2V6T7F9-F1
#
_entry.id   AF-A0A2V6T7F9-F1
#
_cell.length_a   1.000
_cell.length_b   1.000
_cell.length_c   1.000
_cell.angle_alpha   90.00
_cell.angle_beta   90.00
_cell.angle_gamma   90.00
#
_symmetry.space_group_name_H-M   'P 1'
#
loop_
_entity.id
_entity.type
_entity.pdbx_description
1 polymer ?
#
loop_
_entity_poly.entity_id
_entity_poly.type
_entity_poly.pdbx_seq_one_letter_code
_entity_poly.pdbx_strand_id
1 'polypeptide(L)'
;MAGGPLRSGERRVERTRCDEPDDGRLNALHNTCRHRGMRVCQAEAGRVRAFVCPYHQWTYGRNGDLLACSGMDRDGDLDRRDFGLHRAHVREVGGLIFVSLAADPPSFEAAERDLAPMLRPQGFERAKVAATQCPHRRPPPEGGDR
;
A
#
# COMPACT_ATOMS: atom_id res chain seq x y z
N MET A 1 -35.37 -9.03 9.10
CA MET A 1 -34.22 -8.30 9.70
C MET A 1 -33.23 -7.98 8.58
N ALA A 2 -33.41 -6.86 7.90
CA ALA A 2 -32.56 -6.45 6.78
C ALA A 2 -31.21 -5.96 7.33
N GLY A 3 -30.12 -6.66 6.99
CA GLY A 3 -28.76 -6.24 7.31
C GLY A 3 -28.43 -4.96 6.55
N GLY A 4 -28.24 -3.87 7.29
CA GLY A 4 -27.81 -2.59 6.73
C GLY A 4 -26.44 -2.69 6.05
N PRO A 5 -26.13 -1.80 5.10
CA PRO A 5 -24.86 -1.83 4.38
C PRO A 5 -23.69 -1.65 5.36
N LEU A 6 -22.74 -2.60 5.30
CA LEU A 6 -21.45 -2.51 5.96
C LEU A 6 -20.82 -1.15 5.63
N ARG A 7 -20.69 -0.29 6.64
CA ARG A 7 -19.92 0.96 6.51
C ARG A 7 -18.52 0.55 6.05
N SER A 8 -18.07 1.08 4.91
CA SER A 8 -16.70 0.93 4.46
C SER A 8 -15.79 1.57 5.51
N GLY A 9 -15.29 0.77 6.46
CA GLY A 9 -14.17 1.18 7.30
C GLY A 9 -13.04 1.66 6.39
N GLU A 10 -12.29 2.65 6.85
CA GLU A 10 -11.19 3.27 6.11
C GLU A 10 -10.11 2.20 5.79
N ARG A 11 -10.22 1.53 4.65
CA ARG A 11 -9.21 0.56 4.20
C ARG A 11 -8.01 1.36 3.70
N ARG A 12 -7.00 1.51 4.56
CA ARG A 12 -5.73 2.15 4.18
C ARG A 12 -4.89 1.17 3.36
N VAL A 13 -4.52 1.60 2.16
CA VAL A 13 -3.67 0.86 1.24
C VAL A 13 -2.32 1.57 1.15
N GLU A 14 -1.24 0.86 1.45
CA GLU A 14 0.11 1.31 1.22
C GLU A 14 0.53 1.00 -0.21
N ARG A 15 1.12 2.00 -0.87
CA ARG A 15 1.77 1.82 -2.16
C ARG A 15 3.24 1.49 -1.94
N THR A 16 3.72 0.45 -2.60
CA THR A 16 5.15 0.16 -2.70
C THR A 16 5.61 0.15 -4.15
N ARG A 17 6.85 0.57 -4.38
CA ARG A 17 7.57 0.31 -5.63
C ARG A 17 8.76 -0.60 -5.29
N CYS A 18 8.94 -1.68 -6.04
CA CYS A 18 10.16 -2.45 -5.96
C CYS A 18 11.26 -1.74 -6.75
N ASP A 19 12.40 -1.48 -6.10
CA ASP A 19 13.57 -0.83 -6.72
C ASP A 19 14.48 -1.82 -7.48
N GLU A 20 14.12 -3.10 -7.55
CA GLU A 20 14.90 -4.09 -8.31
C GLU A 20 14.81 -3.76 -9.81
N PRO A 21 15.94 -3.83 -10.55
CA PRO A 21 16.07 -3.29 -11.90
C PRO A 21 15.18 -3.92 -12.96
N ASP A 22 14.52 -5.05 -12.66
CA ASP A 22 13.65 -5.77 -13.60
C ASP A 22 12.16 -5.67 -13.27
N ASP A 23 11.78 -5.27 -12.04
CA ASP A 23 10.37 -5.33 -11.67
C ASP A 23 9.67 -3.99 -11.80
N GLY A 24 10.26 -2.85 -11.40
CA GLY A 24 9.62 -1.51 -11.48
C GLY A 24 8.19 -1.42 -10.91
N ARG A 25 7.75 -2.50 -10.26
CA ARG A 25 6.35 -2.91 -10.18
C ARG A 25 5.72 -2.24 -8.99
N LEU A 26 4.60 -1.59 -9.23
CA LEU A 26 3.79 -1.01 -8.19
C LEU A 26 2.96 -2.10 -7.53
N ASN A 27 2.99 -2.15 -6.20
CA ASN A 27 2.03 -2.92 -5.43
C ASN A 27 1.19 -1.96 -4.60
N ALA A 28 -0.07 -2.32 -4.42
CA ALA A 28 -1.00 -1.67 -3.51
C ALA A 28 -1.38 -2.72 -2.46
N LEU A 29 -0.97 -2.53 -1.21
CA LEU A 29 -1.07 -3.52 -0.13
C LEU A 29 -1.92 -2.96 1.00
N HIS A 30 -2.84 -3.75 1.54
CA HIS A 30 -3.58 -3.35 2.73
C HIS A 30 -2.62 -3.21 3.92
N ASN A 31 -2.66 -2.07 4.62
CA ASN A 31 -1.81 -1.79 5.79
C ASN A 31 -2.31 -2.52 7.05
N THR A 32 -2.44 -3.84 6.98
CA THR A 32 -3.08 -4.63 8.03
C THR A 32 -2.41 -5.99 8.10
N CYS A 33 -1.73 -6.25 9.21
CA CYS A 33 -1.07 -7.51 9.49
C CYS A 33 -2.09 -8.65 9.50
N ARG A 34 -1.79 -9.74 8.79
CA ARG A 34 -2.65 -10.93 8.67
C ARG A 34 -2.71 -11.77 9.94
N HIS A 35 -1.89 -11.46 10.96
CA HIS A 35 -1.97 -12.13 12.26
C HIS A 35 -3.12 -11.60 13.12
N ARG A 36 -3.08 -10.32 13.52
CA ARG A 36 -4.09 -9.70 14.42
C ARG A 36 -4.50 -8.29 14.02
N GLY A 37 -4.36 -7.93 12.75
CA GLY A 37 -4.89 -6.67 12.21
C GLY A 37 -4.09 -5.41 12.53
N MET A 38 -2.91 -5.54 13.17
CA MET A 38 -2.06 -4.38 13.47
C MET A 38 -1.54 -3.71 12.18
N ARG A 39 -1.43 -2.38 12.17
CA ARG A 39 -0.79 -1.65 11.06
C ARG A 39 0.70 -2.00 10.98
N VAL A 40 1.18 -2.33 9.79
CA VAL A 40 2.57 -2.77 9.55
C VAL A 40 3.47 -1.61 9.12
N CYS A 41 2.92 -0.60 8.44
CA CYS A 41 3.61 0.64 8.11
C CYS A 41 3.04 1.79 8.96
N GLN A 42 3.88 2.38 9.81
CA GLN A 42 3.49 3.54 10.62
C GLN A 42 3.84 4.87 9.97
N ALA A 43 4.94 4.90 9.21
CA ALA A 43 5.36 6.07 8.45
C ALA A 43 4.37 6.34 7.30
N GLU A 44 4.16 7.62 6.98
CA GLU A 44 3.31 8.03 5.87
C GLU A 44 3.99 7.79 4.51
N ALA A 45 5.31 7.88 4.46
CA ALA A 45 6.14 7.62 3.30
C ALA A 45 7.56 7.24 3.74
N GLY A 46 8.28 6.51 2.88
CA GLY A 46 9.67 6.16 3.13
C GLY A 46 10.15 5.03 2.24
N ARG A 47 11.39 4.60 2.49
CA ARG A 47 11.99 3.44 1.84
C ARG A 47 12.33 2.41 2.91
N VAL A 48 11.78 1.21 2.77
CA VAL A 48 12.03 0.09 3.68
C VAL A 48 12.43 -1.15 2.89
N ARG A 49 13.22 -2.03 3.50
CA ARG A 49 13.57 -3.33 2.90
C ARG A 49 12.44 -4.36 3.06
N ALA A 50 11.72 -4.29 4.17
CA ALA A 50 10.59 -5.14 4.53
C ALA A 50 9.68 -4.38 5.51
N PHE A 51 8.43 -4.83 5.65
CA PHE A 51 7.52 -4.35 6.69
C PHE A 51 7.55 -5.31 7.86
N VAL A 52 7.81 -4.80 9.06
CA VAL A 52 7.82 -5.60 10.28
C VAL A 52 6.66 -5.16 11.16
N CYS A 53 5.76 -6.09 11.43
CA CYS A 53 4.63 -5.84 12.32
C CYS A 53 5.15 -5.55 13.74
N PRO A 54 4.84 -4.38 14.34
CA PRO A 54 5.37 -4.01 15.65
C PRO A 54 4.85 -4.90 16.79
N TYR A 55 3.77 -5.64 16.56
CA TYR A 55 3.14 -6.46 17.59
C TYR A 55 3.89 -7.78 17.82
N HIS A 56 3.96 -8.64 16.79
CA HIS A 56 4.54 -9.98 16.90
C HIS A 56 5.65 -10.24 15.86
N GLN A 57 6.21 -9.18 15.28
CA GLN A 57 7.38 -9.25 14.40
C GLN A 57 7.17 -10.17 13.17
N TRP A 58 5.93 -10.24 12.67
CA TRP A 58 5.66 -10.80 11.35
C TRP A 58 6.25 -9.88 10.29
N THR A 59 7.07 -10.45 9.42
CA THR A 59 7.86 -9.71 8.44
C THR A 59 7.34 -9.99 7.04
N TYR A 60 6.97 -8.92 6.34
CA TYR A 60 6.44 -8.97 4.98
C TYR A 60 7.42 -8.33 4.00
N GLY A 61 7.54 -8.90 2.81
CA GLY A 61 8.27 -8.30 1.71
C GLY A 61 7.58 -7.04 1.17
N ARG A 62 8.29 -6.27 0.35
CA ARG A 62 7.72 -5.09 -0.35
C ARG A 62 6.61 -5.47 -1.33
N ASN A 63 6.61 -6.72 -1.80
CA ASN A 63 5.54 -7.28 -2.61
C ASN A 63 4.34 -7.71 -1.76
N GLY A 64 4.45 -7.79 -0.43
CA GLY A 64 3.39 -8.20 0.48
C GLY A 64 3.46 -9.67 0.93
N ASP A 65 4.38 -10.46 0.41
CA ASP A 65 4.50 -11.87 0.81
C ASP A 65 5.02 -11.97 2.25
N LEU A 66 4.55 -12.97 3.01
CA LEU A 66 5.02 -13.23 4.36
C LEU A 66 6.38 -13.94 4.30
N LEU A 67 7.44 -13.25 4.76
CA LEU A 67 8.80 -13.77 4.76
C LEU A 67 9.09 -14.55 6.04
N ALA A 68 8.65 -14.03 7.19
CA ALA A 68 8.89 -14.63 8.51
C ALA A 68 7.70 -14.43 9.45
N CYS A 69 7.38 -15.47 10.23
CA CYS A 69 6.35 -15.48 11.26
C CYS A 69 6.92 -16.05 12.58
N SER A 70 7.79 -15.27 13.22
CA SER A 70 8.49 -15.69 14.45
C SER A 70 7.51 -16.22 15.52
N GLY A 71 7.81 -17.39 16.08
CA GLY A 71 7.09 -17.98 17.22
C GLY A 71 5.82 -18.77 16.90
N MET A 72 5.33 -18.78 15.64
CA MET A 72 4.11 -19.51 15.27
C MET A 72 4.37 -20.74 14.39
N ASP A 73 5.42 -20.72 13.58
CA ASP A 73 5.82 -21.85 12.73
C ASP A 73 6.81 -22.78 13.46
N ARG A 74 6.36 -23.37 14.59
CA ARG A 74 7.19 -24.30 15.37
C ARG A 74 7.16 -25.73 14.82
N ASP A 75 6.05 -26.09 14.18
CA ASP A 75 5.77 -27.45 13.71
C ASP A 75 5.75 -27.57 12.18
N GLY A 76 5.94 -26.47 11.43
CA GLY A 76 5.96 -26.49 9.96
C GLY A 76 4.59 -26.50 9.29
N ASP A 77 3.51 -26.51 10.06
CA ASP A 77 2.12 -26.63 9.57
C ASP A 77 1.58 -25.34 8.94
N LEU A 78 2.31 -24.22 9.04
CA LEU A 78 1.85 -22.92 8.54
C LEU A 78 2.39 -22.65 7.14
N ASP A 79 1.51 -22.75 6.12
CA ASP A 79 1.86 -22.28 4.79
C ASP A 79 1.85 -20.76 4.73
N ARG A 80 3.04 -20.17 4.75
CA ARG A 80 3.23 -18.70 4.71
C ARG A 80 2.58 -18.04 3.50
N ARG A 81 2.33 -18.78 2.40
CA ARG A 81 1.69 -18.25 1.18
C ARG A 81 0.26 -17.80 1.44
N ASP A 82 -0.44 -18.38 2.41
CA ASP A 82 -1.83 -18.04 2.75
C ASP A 82 -1.95 -16.74 3.56
N PHE A 83 -0.83 -16.27 4.10
CA PHE A 83 -0.75 -15.19 5.09
C PHE A 83 -0.01 -13.94 4.60
N GLY A 84 0.22 -13.80 3.28
CA GLY A 84 0.67 -12.54 2.69
C GLY A 84 -0.33 -11.40 2.88
N LEU A 85 0.14 -10.15 2.87
CA LEU A 85 -0.73 -8.97 2.91
C LEU A 85 -1.74 -9.01 1.76
N HIS A 86 -2.97 -8.59 2.05
CA HIS A 86 -3.98 -8.45 0.99
C HIS A 86 -3.52 -7.41 -0.03
N ARG A 87 -3.66 -7.76 -1.31
CA ARG A 87 -3.30 -6.92 -2.44
C ARG A 87 -4.55 -6.25 -3.00
N ALA A 88 -4.45 -4.97 -3.31
CA ALA A 88 -5.41 -4.23 -4.09
C ALA A 88 -4.91 -4.13 -5.54
N HIS A 89 -5.84 -3.91 -6.47
CA HIS A 89 -5.49 -3.74 -7.88
C HIS A 89 -4.92 -2.35 -8.10
N VAL A 90 -3.83 -2.25 -8.85
CA VAL A 90 -3.16 -0.98 -9.12
C VAL A 90 -2.83 -0.82 -10.60
N ARG A 91 -2.95 0.41 -11.10
CA ARG A 91 -2.52 0.83 -12.44
C ARG A 91 -1.84 2.18 -12.37
N GLU A 92 -0.89 2.41 -13.28
CA GLU A 92 -0.22 3.70 -13.46
C GLU A 92 -0.53 4.21 -14.86
N VAL A 93 -0.99 5.46 -14.98
CA VAL A 93 -1.25 6.11 -16.27
C VAL A 93 -0.69 7.53 -16.24
N GLY A 94 0.31 7.79 -17.08
CA GLY A 94 0.92 9.12 -17.20
C GLY A 94 1.49 9.65 -15.87
N GLY A 95 1.98 8.76 -15.00
CA GLY A 95 2.52 9.08 -13.68
C GLY A 95 1.50 9.18 -12.55
N LEU A 96 0.20 9.10 -12.83
CA LEU A 96 -0.86 8.99 -11.83
C LEU A 96 -1.17 7.54 -11.51
N ILE A 97 -1.57 7.27 -10.27
CA ILE A 97 -1.75 5.91 -9.74
C ILE A 97 -3.19 5.72 -9.31
N PHE A 98 -3.79 4.66 -9.84
CA PHE A 98 -5.17 4.30 -9.61
C PHE A 98 -5.21 2.98 -8.84
N VAL A 99 -6.06 2.93 -7.82
CA VAL A 99 -6.22 1.75 -6.96
C VAL A 99 -7.69 1.34 -6.94
N SER A 100 -7.95 0.05 -7.14
CA SER A 100 -9.28 -0.54 -6.96
C SER A 100 -9.25 -1.56 -5.82
N LEU A 101 -10.22 -1.44 -4.92
CA LEU A 101 -10.42 -2.32 -3.76
C LEU A 101 -11.43 -3.45 -4.04
N ALA A 102 -11.99 -3.49 -5.25
CA ALA A 102 -12.92 -4.54 -5.64
C ALA A 102 -12.17 -5.87 -5.79
N ALA A 103 -12.81 -6.99 -5.43
CA ALA A 103 -12.24 -8.31 -5.63
C ALA A 103 -12.00 -8.58 -7.13
N ASP A 104 -13.01 -8.27 -7.94
CA ASP A 104 -12.94 -8.24 -9.41
C ASP A 104 -13.03 -6.79 -9.88
N PRO A 105 -11.93 -6.17 -10.35
CA PRO A 105 -11.92 -4.78 -10.75
C PRO A 105 -12.53 -4.65 -12.16
N PRO A 106 -13.32 -3.59 -12.42
CA PRO A 106 -13.74 -3.31 -13.80
C PRO A 106 -12.51 -3.10 -14.69
N SER A 107 -12.65 -3.39 -15.99
CA SER A 107 -11.59 -3.11 -16.95
C SER A 107 -11.19 -1.65 -16.90
N PHE A 108 -9.87 -1.41 -16.83
CA PHE A 108 -9.30 -0.07 -16.80
C PHE A 108 -8.90 0.45 -18.19
N GLU A 109 -9.03 -0.38 -19.23
CA GLU A 109 -8.50 -0.08 -20.57
C GLU A 109 -9.14 1.15 -21.21
N ALA A 110 -10.46 1.30 -21.08
CA ALA A 110 -11.15 2.46 -21.62
C ALA A 110 -10.71 3.76 -20.93
N ALA A 111 -10.64 3.73 -19.59
CA ALA A 111 -10.18 4.87 -18.80
C ALA A 111 -8.72 5.21 -19.15
N GLU A 112 -7.84 4.21 -19.28
CA GLU A 112 -6.46 4.43 -19.67
C GLU A 112 -6.34 5.04 -21.07
N ARG A 113 -7.06 4.51 -22.06
CA ARG A 113 -7.06 5.03 -23.44
C ARG A 113 -7.48 6.51 -23.48
N ASP A 114 -8.48 6.87 -22.69
CA ASP A 114 -9.06 8.22 -22.72
C ASP A 114 -8.22 9.21 -21.88
N LEU A 115 -7.66 8.77 -20.76
CA LEU A 115 -6.86 9.62 -19.85
C LEU A 115 -5.41 9.77 -20.29
N ALA A 116 -4.78 8.73 -20.83
CA ALA A 116 -3.34 8.74 -21.09
C ALA A 116 -2.88 9.85 -22.06
N PRO A 117 -3.60 10.17 -23.15
CA PRO A 117 -3.24 11.28 -24.04
C PRO A 117 -3.26 12.64 -23.33
N MET A 118 -4.12 12.81 -22.34
CA MET A 118 -4.24 14.06 -21.57
C MET A 118 -3.16 14.17 -20.48
N LEU A 119 -2.80 13.04 -19.86
CA LEU A 119 -1.90 13.00 -18.70
C LEU A 119 -0.42 12.97 -19.08
N ARG A 120 -0.05 12.20 -20.11
CA ARG A 120 1.36 12.02 -20.50
C ARG A 120 2.10 13.35 -20.80
N PRO A 121 1.51 14.33 -21.52
CA PRO A 121 2.17 15.61 -21.79
C PRO A 121 2.53 16.40 -20.53
N GLN A 122 1.83 16.16 -19.41
CA GLN A 122 2.10 16.85 -18.14
C GLN A 122 3.40 16.38 -17.46
N GLY A 123 3.93 15.22 -17.89
CA GLY A 123 5.24 14.75 -17.43
C GLY A 123 5.29 14.32 -15.96
N PHE A 124 4.17 13.94 -15.34
CA PHE A 124 4.12 13.53 -13.93
C PHE A 124 5.02 12.32 -13.62
N GLU A 125 5.29 11.46 -14.60
CA GLU A 125 6.23 10.33 -14.48
C GLU A 125 7.64 10.77 -14.06
N ARG A 126 8.01 12.02 -14.37
CA ARG A 126 9.31 12.63 -14.03
C ARG A 126 9.19 13.74 -13.00
N ALA A 127 7.97 14.01 -12.52
CA ALA A 127 7.75 15.04 -11.51
C ALA A 127 8.42 14.64 -10.19
N LYS A 128 8.90 15.65 -9.47
CA LYS A 128 9.47 15.48 -8.13
C LYS A 128 8.51 16.10 -7.13
N VAL A 129 8.40 15.47 -5.96
CA VAL A 129 7.58 16.00 -4.86
C VAL A 129 8.24 17.29 -4.35
N ALA A 130 7.56 18.42 -4.55
CA ALA A 130 8.04 19.73 -4.08
C ALA A 130 7.63 20.01 -2.63
N ALA A 131 6.44 19.55 -2.22
CA ALA A 131 5.93 19.64 -0.86
C ALA A 131 4.93 18.52 -0.58
N THR A 132 4.86 18.08 0.67
CA THR A 132 3.84 17.14 1.14
C THR A 132 3.04 17.81 2.25
N GLN A 133 1.73 17.86 2.09
CA GLN A 133 0.81 18.35 3.13
C GLN A 133 -0.14 17.22 3.50
N CYS A 134 -0.15 16.84 4.77
CA CYS A 134 -1.11 15.87 5.30
C CYS A 134 -2.25 16.68 5.96
N PRO A 135 -3.49 16.67 5.40
CA PRO A 135 -4.57 17.57 5.83
C PRO A 135 -5.03 17.36 7.27
N HIS A 136 -4.66 16.25 7.90
CA HIS A 136 -4.98 15.94 9.30
C HIS A 136 -3.83 16.20 10.27
N ARG A 137 -2.70 16.75 9.78
CA ARG A 137 -1.56 17.07 10.63
C ARG A 137 -1.70 18.49 11.16
N ARG A 138 -1.80 18.62 12.48
CA ARG A 138 -1.70 19.93 13.14
C ARG A 138 -0.33 20.54 12.81
N PRO A 139 -0.23 21.81 12.41
CA PRO A 139 1.06 22.45 12.22
C PRO A 139 1.89 22.33 13.51
N PRO A 140 3.23 22.24 13.40
CA PRO A 140 4.09 22.30 14.59
C PRO A 140 3.77 23.60 15.36
N PRO A 141 3.81 23.58 16.71
CA PRO A 141 3.60 24.79 17.48
C PRO A 141 4.65 25.82 17.08
N GLU A 142 4.21 27.03 16.75
CA GLU A 142 5.11 28.14 16.46
C GLU A 142 5.87 28.50 17.76
N GLY A 143 7.19 28.37 17.76
CA GLY A 143 8.05 28.87 18.84
C GLY A 143 8.57 27.85 19.86
N GLY A 144 9.14 26.74 19.42
CA GLY A 144 10.00 25.89 20.26
C GLY A 144 11.43 25.87 19.71
N ASP A 145 12.33 26.61 20.36
CA ASP A 145 13.78 26.55 20.12
C ASP A 145 14.30 25.13 20.40
N ARG A 146 15.34 24.73 19.68
CA ARG A 146 15.96 23.40 19.73
C ARG A 146 16.82 23.21 20.96
#